data_AF-A0A0V0T9D7-F1
#
_entry.id   AF-A0A0V0T9D7-F1
#
_cell.length_a   1.000
_cell.length_b   1.000
_cell.length_c   1.000
_cell.angle_alpha   90.00
_cell.angle_beta   90.00
_cell.angle_gamma   90.00
#
_symmetry.space_group_name_H-M   'P 1'
#
loop_
_entity.id
_entity.type
_entity.pdbx_description
1 polymer ?
#
loop_
_entity_poly.entity_id
_entity_poly.type
_entity_poly.pdbx_seq_one_letter_code
_entity_poly.pdbx_strand_id
1 'polypeptide(L)'
;MTFSGPCQDIYGSCDHWGEQNKCEIMRPATTFFDVNCAVTCGQCKFVNSTVKTKDPLPPLLEPFQWILGKWEVQYGRDLAFPLNMVNAKYGYREQLTVANQRVLMFGTPYLNFSTVTTSKTNPRDQHVSLGFVTLKPASNPIGVSISSTTNTGITMIEEGEMDGENMKLELKYLITLKESKATPVKAVRYFKWKKPYLEETVQINRKGGSFDYFTKYFTKIENYII
;
A
#
# COMPACT_ATOMS: atom_id res chain seq x y z
N MET A 1 -18.89 13.59 -9.11
CA MET A 1 -18.27 12.37 -8.56
C MET A 1 -19.36 11.64 -7.81
N THR A 2 -19.77 10.47 -8.27
CA THR A 2 -20.66 9.59 -7.51
C THR A 2 -19.83 8.96 -6.39
N PHE A 3 -20.19 9.21 -5.13
CA PHE A 3 -19.57 8.58 -3.97
C PHE A 3 -19.83 7.07 -4.02
N SER A 4 -18.78 6.28 -4.26
CA SER A 4 -18.79 4.82 -4.15
C SER A 4 -18.38 4.43 -2.73
N GLY A 5 -19.33 4.55 -1.80
CA GLY A 5 -19.12 4.18 -0.41
C GLY A 5 -20.28 4.58 0.47
N PRO A 6 -20.33 4.06 1.72
CA PRO A 6 -21.23 4.56 2.73
C PRO A 6 -21.05 6.08 2.92
N CYS A 7 -22.13 6.85 2.83
CA CYS A 7 -22.07 8.30 3.07
C CYS A 7 -21.69 8.56 4.53
N GLN A 8 -20.41 8.83 4.80
CA GLN A 8 -19.88 9.02 6.15
C GLN A 8 -18.71 10.01 6.13
N ASP A 9 -18.49 10.65 7.27
CA ASP A 9 -17.29 11.47 7.48
C ASP A 9 -16.09 10.58 7.73
N ILE A 10 -14.95 10.98 7.18
CA ILE A 10 -13.73 10.18 7.16
C ILE A 10 -12.88 10.44 8.40
N TYR A 11 -12.83 11.70 8.82
CA TYR A 11 -12.05 12.11 9.97
C TYR A 11 -12.96 12.42 11.16
N GLY A 12 -12.56 11.97 12.35
CA GLY A 12 -13.27 12.31 13.59
C GLY A 12 -13.28 13.82 13.92
N SER A 13 -12.48 14.62 13.22
CA SER A 13 -12.46 16.09 13.33
C SER A 13 -13.52 16.79 12.48
N CYS A 14 -14.27 16.07 11.65
CA CYS A 14 -15.25 16.67 10.74
C CYS A 14 -16.30 17.52 11.49
N ASP A 15 -16.86 17.01 12.58
CA ASP A 15 -17.84 17.74 13.41
C ASP A 15 -17.30 19.12 13.84
N HIS A 16 -16.07 19.15 14.39
CA HIS A 16 -15.44 20.38 14.87
C HIS A 16 -15.14 21.38 13.75
N TRP A 17 -14.76 20.89 12.57
CA TRP A 17 -14.56 21.76 11.41
C TRP A 17 -15.87 22.29 10.84
N GLY A 18 -16.95 21.51 10.94
CA GLY A 18 -18.31 21.94 10.64
C GLY A 18 -18.74 23.11 11.51
N GLU A 19 -18.53 23.01 12.84
CA GLU A 19 -18.81 24.10 13.80
C GLU A 19 -18.05 25.38 13.47
N GLN A 20 -16.81 25.26 12.98
CA GLN A 20 -15.99 26.39 12.54
C GLN A 20 -16.31 26.91 11.13
N ASN A 21 -17.37 26.41 10.51
CA ASN A 21 -17.79 26.72 9.14
C ASN A 21 -16.67 26.55 8.09
N LYS A 22 -15.76 25.59 8.31
CA LYS A 22 -14.62 25.35 7.42
C LYS A 22 -15.04 24.84 6.05
N CYS A 23 -16.17 24.12 5.96
CA CYS A 23 -16.73 23.65 4.70
C CYS A 23 -16.92 24.82 3.72
N GLU A 24 -17.52 25.92 4.16
CA GLU A 24 -17.80 27.08 3.30
C GLU A 24 -16.57 27.99 3.12
N ILE A 25 -15.88 28.31 4.22
CA ILE A 25 -14.75 29.24 4.20
C ILE A 25 -13.59 28.72 3.36
N MET A 26 -13.34 27.40 3.39
CA MET A 26 -12.18 26.81 2.71
C MET A 26 -12.50 26.32 1.29
N ARG A 27 -13.78 26.25 0.89
CA ARG A 27 -14.19 25.78 -0.45
C ARG A 27 -13.47 26.49 -1.62
N PRO A 28 -13.20 27.81 -1.56
CA PRO A 28 -12.45 28.48 -2.63
C PRO A 28 -10.99 28.03 -2.75
N ALA A 29 -10.40 27.53 -1.65
CA ALA A 29 -8.99 27.13 -1.58
C ALA A 29 -8.79 25.61 -1.73
N THR A 30 -9.77 24.80 -1.31
CA THR A 30 -9.64 23.34 -1.31
C THR A 30 -10.99 22.64 -1.27
N THR A 31 -11.07 21.47 -1.91
CA THR A 31 -12.22 20.56 -1.86
C THR A 31 -12.11 19.53 -0.73
N PHE A 32 -11.07 19.62 0.12
CA PHE A 32 -10.77 18.66 1.17
C PHE A 32 -11.97 18.37 2.09
N PHE A 33 -12.68 19.41 2.55
CA PHE A 33 -13.79 19.25 3.48
C PHE A 33 -15.00 18.60 2.81
N ASP A 34 -15.33 19.02 1.59
CA ASP A 34 -16.45 18.44 0.85
C ASP A 34 -16.20 16.94 0.54
N VAL A 35 -14.96 16.54 0.29
CA VAL A 35 -14.61 15.14 -0.03
C VAL A 35 -14.46 14.27 1.23
N ASN A 36 -13.90 14.78 2.32
CA ASN A 36 -13.58 13.97 3.50
C ASN A 36 -14.60 14.10 4.65
N CYS A 37 -15.43 15.15 4.63
CA CYS A 37 -16.46 15.42 5.62
C CYS A 37 -17.82 15.55 4.94
N ALA A 38 -18.14 14.59 4.07
CA ALA A 38 -19.28 14.65 3.17
C ALA A 38 -20.63 14.76 3.89
N VAL A 39 -20.78 14.17 5.09
CA VAL A 39 -22.00 14.30 5.90
C VAL A 39 -22.05 15.67 6.55
N THR A 40 -20.97 16.05 7.25
CA THR A 40 -20.89 17.35 7.93
C THR A 40 -21.06 18.53 6.97
N CYS A 41 -20.43 18.48 5.79
CA CYS A 41 -20.51 19.52 4.78
C CYS A 41 -21.74 19.39 3.86
N GLY A 42 -22.68 18.47 4.15
CA GLY A 42 -23.94 18.34 3.42
C GLY A 42 -23.82 17.83 1.98
N GLN A 43 -22.68 17.23 1.62
CA GLN A 43 -22.44 16.64 0.31
C GLN A 43 -23.20 15.33 0.10
N CYS A 44 -23.58 14.65 1.18
CA CYS A 44 -24.45 13.48 1.14
C CYS A 44 -25.29 13.34 2.41
N LYS A 45 -26.33 12.50 2.38
CA LYS A 45 -27.16 12.17 3.54
C LYS A 45 -26.88 10.75 4.00
N PHE A 46 -26.52 10.58 5.28
CA PHE A 46 -26.37 9.26 5.87
C PHE A 46 -27.72 8.51 5.84
N VAL A 47 -27.68 7.23 5.48
CA VAL A 47 -28.85 6.35 5.49
C VAL A 47 -28.62 5.29 6.57
N ASN A 48 -29.61 5.02 7.43
CA ASN A 48 -29.45 4.08 8.55
C ASN A 48 -29.15 2.63 8.11
N SER A 49 -29.46 2.27 6.86
CA SER A 49 -29.09 0.97 6.27
C SER A 49 -27.59 0.87 5.96
N THR A 50 -26.86 1.98 6.03
CA THR A 50 -25.45 2.08 5.67
C THR A 50 -24.59 1.72 6.87
N VAL A 51 -23.82 0.64 6.77
CA VAL A 51 -22.87 0.24 7.83
C VAL A 51 -21.73 1.26 7.86
N LYS A 52 -21.61 2.01 8.96
CA LYS A 52 -20.45 2.87 9.19
C LYS A 52 -19.21 2.01 9.35
N THR A 53 -18.16 2.35 8.63
CA THR A 53 -16.89 1.63 8.76
C THR A 53 -16.05 2.30 9.83
N LYS A 54 -15.33 1.49 10.62
CA LYS A 54 -14.50 2.01 11.71
C LYS A 54 -13.34 2.86 11.19
N ASP A 55 -12.79 2.52 10.03
CA ASP A 55 -11.57 3.12 9.47
C ASP A 55 -11.80 3.56 8.01
N PRO A 56 -12.70 4.53 7.74
CA PRO A 56 -13.14 4.90 6.38
C PRO A 56 -11.97 5.29 5.46
N LEU A 57 -12.00 4.78 4.22
CA LEU A 57 -10.97 5.04 3.22
C LEU A 57 -11.23 6.41 2.56
N PRO A 58 -10.22 7.31 2.49
CA PRO A 58 -10.31 8.49 1.65
C PRO A 58 -10.72 8.13 0.20
N PRO A 59 -11.65 8.85 -0.45
CA PRO A 59 -12.17 8.46 -1.77
C PRO A 59 -11.08 8.43 -2.83
N LEU A 60 -10.05 9.28 -2.67
CA LEU A 60 -8.89 9.28 -3.53
C LEU A 60 -8.13 7.94 -3.51
N LEU A 61 -8.16 7.19 -2.39
CA LEU A 61 -7.50 5.90 -2.21
C LEU A 61 -8.39 4.70 -2.55
N GLU A 62 -9.65 4.92 -2.93
CA GLU A 62 -10.59 3.86 -3.34
C GLU A 62 -10.02 2.88 -4.38
N PRO A 63 -9.21 3.30 -5.37
CA PRO A 63 -8.61 2.37 -6.33
C PRO A 63 -7.74 1.27 -5.70
N PHE A 64 -7.28 1.42 -4.46
CA PHE A 64 -6.52 0.39 -3.73
C PHE A 64 -7.39 -0.62 -2.95
N GLN A 65 -8.72 -0.53 -3.01
CA GLN A 65 -9.61 -1.44 -2.26
C GLN A 65 -9.29 -2.92 -2.43
N TRP A 66 -8.87 -3.33 -3.62
CA TRP A 66 -8.57 -4.72 -3.94
C TRP A 66 -7.36 -5.29 -3.16
N ILE A 67 -6.37 -4.46 -2.81
CA ILE A 67 -5.13 -4.90 -2.14
C ILE A 67 -5.17 -4.68 -0.62
N LEU A 68 -6.15 -3.95 -0.10
CA LEU A 68 -6.28 -3.69 1.34
C LEU A 68 -6.46 -4.98 2.16
N GLY A 69 -5.76 -5.04 3.29
CA GLY A 69 -5.79 -6.16 4.23
C GLY A 69 -4.39 -6.64 4.64
N LYS A 70 -4.37 -7.78 5.34
CA LYS A 70 -3.16 -8.55 5.58
C LYS A 70 -3.16 -9.82 4.75
N TRP A 71 -2.02 -10.08 4.14
CA TRP A 71 -1.80 -11.15 3.18
C TRP A 71 -0.61 -11.97 3.64
N GLU A 72 -0.69 -13.29 3.55
CA GLU A 72 0.38 -14.20 3.94
C GLU A 72 0.70 -15.22 2.85
N VAL A 73 1.99 -15.50 2.67
CA VAL A 73 2.50 -16.59 1.83
C VAL A 73 3.56 -17.40 2.57
N GLN A 74 3.57 -18.70 2.31
CA GLN A 74 4.66 -19.60 2.66
C GLN A 74 5.49 -19.85 1.40
N TYR A 75 6.69 -19.29 1.33
CA TYR A 75 7.58 -19.50 0.20
C TYR A 75 8.57 -20.64 0.48
N GLY A 76 8.90 -21.43 -0.55
CA GLY A 76 9.76 -22.61 -0.42
C GLY A 76 11.23 -22.36 -0.77
N ARG A 77 11.56 -21.16 -1.27
CA ARG A 77 12.92 -20.76 -1.66
C ARG A 77 13.38 -19.56 -0.83
N ASP A 78 14.65 -19.22 -0.94
CA ASP A 78 15.28 -18.06 -0.31
C ASP A 78 15.10 -16.75 -1.11
N LEU A 79 14.54 -16.82 -2.33
CA LEU A 79 14.32 -15.65 -3.18
C LEU A 79 13.31 -14.70 -2.54
N ALA A 80 13.73 -13.47 -2.23
CA ALA A 80 12.90 -12.45 -1.61
C ALA A 80 13.24 -11.05 -2.14
N PHE A 81 12.33 -10.11 -1.96
CA PHE A 81 12.51 -8.72 -2.36
C PHE A 81 12.71 -7.84 -1.12
N PRO A 82 13.66 -6.88 -1.13
CA PRO A 82 14.65 -6.61 -2.18
C PRO A 82 15.89 -7.52 -2.12
N LEU A 83 16.14 -8.17 -0.98
CA LEU A 83 17.27 -9.07 -0.78
C LEU A 83 16.78 -10.49 -0.45
N ASN A 84 17.49 -11.49 -0.97
CA ASN A 84 17.25 -12.89 -0.63
C ASN A 84 17.48 -13.16 0.86
N MET A 85 16.69 -14.07 1.40
CA MET A 85 16.81 -14.59 2.76
C MET A 85 17.87 -15.70 2.80
N VAL A 86 19.16 -15.34 2.78
CA VAL A 86 20.29 -16.29 2.56
C VAL A 86 20.27 -17.49 3.53
N ASN A 87 19.77 -17.34 4.76
CA ASN A 87 19.71 -18.43 5.74
C ASN A 87 18.37 -19.20 5.75
N ALA A 88 17.46 -18.91 4.81
CA ALA A 88 16.14 -19.54 4.69
C ALA A 88 16.19 -20.78 3.79
N LYS A 89 17.01 -21.78 4.16
CA LYS A 89 17.18 -23.04 3.40
C LYS A 89 15.87 -23.76 3.09
N TYR A 90 14.89 -23.71 4.00
CA TYR A 90 13.56 -24.32 3.83
C TYR A 90 12.48 -23.29 3.44
N GLY A 91 12.91 -22.11 3.00
CA GLY A 91 12.07 -20.97 2.68
C GLY A 91 11.63 -20.18 3.92
N TYR A 92 10.62 -19.35 3.74
CA TYR A 92 10.19 -18.35 4.72
C TYR A 92 8.67 -18.18 4.71
N ARG A 93 8.15 -17.54 5.76
CA ARG A 93 6.80 -16.97 5.81
C ARG A 93 6.93 -15.48 5.51
N GLU A 94 6.07 -14.94 4.67
CA GLU A 94 6.02 -13.51 4.41
C GLU A 94 4.61 -12.97 4.58
N GLN A 95 4.53 -11.84 5.29
CA GLN A 95 3.29 -11.12 5.53
C GLN A 95 3.37 -9.75 4.87
N LEU A 96 2.42 -9.46 3.98
CA LEU A 96 2.23 -8.16 3.35
C LEU A 96 1.01 -7.49 3.99
N THR A 97 1.17 -6.27 4.49
CA THR A 97 0.07 -5.47 5.04
C THR A 97 -0.08 -4.20 4.23
N VAL A 98 -1.30 -3.96 3.72
CA VAL A 98 -1.69 -2.68 3.14
C VAL A 98 -2.87 -2.13 3.92
N ALA A 99 -2.65 -1.03 4.65
CA ALA A 99 -3.59 -0.52 5.64
C ALA A 99 -3.85 0.99 5.52
N ASN A 100 -5.07 1.40 5.84
CA ASN A 100 -5.45 2.81 5.91
C ASN A 100 -4.74 3.54 7.06
N GLN A 101 -4.53 4.86 6.90
CA GLN A 101 -4.08 5.73 7.98
C GLN A 101 -5.26 6.23 8.80
N ARG A 102 -5.09 6.22 10.13
CA ARG A 102 -6.07 6.79 11.07
C ARG A 102 -5.81 8.27 11.39
N VAL A 103 -4.67 8.80 10.95
CA VAL A 103 -4.28 10.18 11.21
C VAL A 103 -4.69 11.10 10.08
N LEU A 104 -4.91 12.37 10.41
CA LEU A 104 -5.19 13.44 9.47
C LEU A 104 -4.09 13.55 8.42
N MET A 105 -4.45 13.42 7.15
CA MET A 105 -3.52 13.58 6.04
C MET A 105 -3.72 14.96 5.40
N PHE A 106 -2.79 15.86 5.65
CA PHE A 106 -2.68 17.12 4.91
C PHE A 106 -1.78 16.88 3.69
N GLY A 107 -2.35 16.85 2.50
CA GLY A 107 -1.65 16.58 1.24
C GLY A 107 -2.18 15.34 0.52
N THR A 108 -1.32 14.66 -0.25
CA THR A 108 -1.69 13.42 -0.94
C THR A 108 -1.86 12.30 0.09
N PRO A 109 -3.07 11.71 0.22
CA PRO A 109 -3.29 10.60 1.14
C PRO A 109 -2.50 9.38 0.69
N TYR A 110 -2.18 8.51 1.64
CA TYR A 110 -1.37 7.32 1.42
C TYR A 110 -1.87 6.15 2.27
N LEU A 111 -1.51 4.94 1.86
CA LEU A 111 -1.72 3.73 2.67
C LEU A 111 -0.39 3.28 3.25
N ASN A 112 -0.42 2.76 4.47
CA ASN A 112 0.74 2.03 5.00
C ASN A 112 0.96 0.78 4.16
N PHE A 113 2.21 0.55 3.81
CA PHE A 113 2.66 -0.63 3.10
C PHE A 113 3.81 -1.26 3.90
N SER A 114 3.63 -2.49 4.37
CA SER A 114 4.69 -3.20 5.08
C SER A 114 4.81 -4.64 4.65
N THR A 115 6.03 -5.14 4.69
CA THR A 115 6.34 -6.57 4.49
C THR A 115 7.20 -7.07 5.62
N VAL A 116 6.86 -8.25 6.14
CA VAL A 116 7.63 -8.96 7.17
C VAL A 116 7.90 -10.36 6.67
N THR A 117 9.17 -10.65 6.38
CA THR A 117 9.66 -11.92 5.87
C THR A 117 10.44 -12.62 6.96
N THR A 118 9.97 -13.77 7.45
CA THR A 118 10.56 -14.52 8.56
C THR A 118 11.05 -15.88 8.08
N SER A 119 12.33 -16.19 8.28
CA SER A 119 12.91 -17.48 7.91
C SER A 119 12.24 -18.63 8.68
N LYS A 120 11.95 -19.74 7.99
CA LYS A 120 11.47 -20.98 8.63
C LYS A 120 12.57 -21.67 9.42
N THR A 121 13.84 -21.49 9.03
CA THR A 121 14.99 -22.11 9.68
C THR A 121 15.39 -21.37 10.95
N ASN A 122 15.36 -20.03 10.91
CA ASN A 122 15.74 -19.19 12.02
C ASN A 122 14.72 -18.06 12.19
N PRO A 123 13.76 -18.17 13.13
CA PRO A 123 12.74 -17.14 13.34
C PRO A 123 13.27 -15.75 13.72
N ARG A 124 14.55 -15.65 14.15
CA ARG A 124 15.21 -14.36 14.42
C ARG A 124 15.72 -13.67 13.15
N ASP A 125 15.87 -14.43 12.07
CA ASP A 125 16.22 -13.88 10.77
C ASP A 125 14.93 -13.36 10.11
N GLN A 126 14.76 -12.04 10.21
CA GLN A 126 13.60 -11.31 9.71
C GLN A 126 14.04 -10.15 8.84
N HIS A 127 13.53 -10.10 7.61
CA HIS A 127 13.57 -8.90 6.79
C HIS A 127 12.25 -8.16 6.96
N VAL A 128 12.34 -6.89 7.35
CA VAL A 128 11.19 -6.01 7.56
C VAL A 128 11.33 -4.82 6.64
N SER A 129 10.32 -4.56 5.81
CA SER A 129 10.19 -3.33 5.03
C SER A 129 8.97 -2.56 5.49
N LEU A 130 9.16 -1.29 5.78
CA LEU A 130 8.10 -0.35 6.15
C LEU A 130 8.06 0.78 5.14
N GLY A 131 6.86 1.23 4.80
CA GLY A 131 6.70 2.24 3.78
C GLY A 131 5.26 2.68 3.62
N PHE A 132 5.02 3.38 2.53
CA PHE A 132 3.72 3.87 2.14
C PHE A 132 3.53 3.74 0.63
N VAL A 133 2.28 3.51 0.22
CA VAL A 133 1.86 3.55 -1.17
C VAL A 133 0.99 4.78 -1.41
N THR A 134 1.30 5.49 -2.48
CA THR A 134 0.59 6.70 -2.92
C THR A 134 0.12 6.52 -4.37
N LEU A 135 -0.79 7.39 -4.77
CA LEU A 135 -1.20 7.51 -6.16
C LEU A 135 -1.11 8.94 -6.65
N LYS A 136 -0.99 9.09 -7.97
CA LYS A 136 -1.04 10.36 -8.67
C LYS A 136 -2.48 10.64 -9.09
N PRO A 137 -3.13 11.66 -8.50
CA PRO A 137 -4.48 12.03 -8.90
C PRO A 137 -4.55 12.39 -10.39
N ALA A 138 -5.71 12.18 -11.02
CA ALA A 138 -5.98 12.57 -12.41
C ALA A 138 -4.96 12.02 -13.44
N SER A 139 -4.51 10.78 -13.26
CA SER A 139 -3.69 10.05 -14.23
C SER A 139 -4.47 8.86 -14.79
N ASN A 140 -4.26 8.55 -16.08
CA ASN A 140 -4.85 7.40 -16.75
C ASN A 140 -3.80 6.72 -17.65
N PRO A 141 -3.30 5.52 -17.31
CA PRO A 141 -3.63 4.74 -16.11
C PRO A 141 -3.19 5.42 -14.80
N ILE A 142 -3.68 4.94 -13.66
CA ILE A 142 -3.43 5.58 -12.35
C ILE A 142 -1.96 5.40 -12.01
N GLY A 143 -1.19 6.48 -11.92
CA GLY A 143 0.18 6.47 -11.45
C GLY A 143 0.24 6.09 -9.98
N VAL A 144 1.15 5.19 -9.60
CA VAL A 144 1.34 4.70 -8.24
C VAL A 144 2.82 4.73 -7.84
N SER A 145 3.08 4.92 -6.55
CA SER A 145 4.43 4.83 -6.02
C SER A 145 4.46 4.13 -4.66
N ILE A 146 5.47 3.29 -4.43
CA ILE A 146 5.80 2.73 -3.12
C ILE A 146 7.14 3.30 -2.69
N SER A 147 7.15 3.97 -1.54
CA SER A 147 8.38 4.38 -0.85
C SER A 147 8.56 3.51 0.37
N SER A 148 9.70 2.83 0.50
CA SER A 148 9.93 1.90 1.61
C SER A 148 11.38 1.87 2.08
N THR A 149 11.56 1.53 3.36
CA THR A 149 12.86 1.32 4.01
C THR A 149 12.87 -0.02 4.72
N THR A 150 13.97 -0.76 4.55
CA THR A 150 14.18 -2.07 5.13
C THR A 150 15.10 -2.01 6.35
N ASN A 151 14.92 -2.94 7.29
CA ASN A 151 15.86 -3.15 8.40
C ASN A 151 17.25 -3.66 7.93
N THR A 152 17.38 -4.08 6.67
CA THR A 152 18.66 -4.39 6.02
C THR A 152 19.43 -3.16 5.54
N GLY A 153 18.90 -1.95 5.76
CA GLY A 153 19.57 -0.70 5.42
C GLY A 153 19.38 -0.26 3.96
N ILE A 154 18.32 -0.74 3.29
CA ILE A 154 17.95 -0.33 1.93
C ILE A 154 16.69 0.52 1.97
N THR A 155 16.75 1.70 1.36
CA THR A 155 15.59 2.56 1.07
C THR A 155 15.34 2.59 -0.43
N MET A 156 14.08 2.47 -0.83
CA MET A 156 13.66 2.34 -2.23
C MET A 156 12.47 3.22 -2.54
N ILE A 157 12.43 3.73 -3.78
CA ILE A 157 11.23 4.29 -4.39
C ILE A 157 10.95 3.48 -5.66
N GLU A 158 9.77 2.89 -5.67
CA GLU A 158 9.20 2.18 -6.80
C GLU A 158 8.09 3.06 -7.40
N GLU A 159 8.05 3.20 -8.71
CA GLU A 159 7.01 3.97 -9.42
C GLU A 159 6.45 3.15 -10.57
N GLY A 160 5.18 3.35 -10.87
CA GLY A 160 4.56 2.76 -12.04
C GLY A 160 3.08 3.09 -12.13
N GLU A 161 2.29 2.13 -12.59
CA GLU A 161 0.92 2.36 -13.01
C GLU A 161 0.01 1.22 -12.53
N MET A 162 -1.24 1.58 -12.27
CA MET A 162 -2.30 0.68 -11.85
C MET A 162 -3.50 0.82 -12.80
N ASP A 163 -4.00 -0.33 -13.24
CA ASP A 163 -5.18 -0.48 -14.07
C ASP A 163 -6.09 -1.57 -13.47
N GLY A 164 -7.18 -1.11 -12.86
CA GLY A 164 -8.07 -1.95 -12.05
C GLY A 164 -7.31 -2.68 -10.93
N GLU A 165 -7.40 -4.01 -10.96
CA GLU A 165 -6.80 -4.91 -9.96
C GLU A 165 -5.38 -5.38 -10.36
N ASN A 166 -4.71 -4.64 -11.24
CA ASN A 166 -3.33 -4.90 -11.70
C ASN A 166 -2.46 -3.68 -11.43
N MET A 167 -1.32 -3.88 -10.80
CA MET A 167 -0.36 -2.83 -10.48
C MET A 167 1.05 -3.24 -10.87
N LYS A 168 1.71 -2.43 -11.69
CA LYS A 168 3.12 -2.62 -12.09
C LYS A 168 3.96 -1.51 -11.47
N LEU A 169 5.06 -1.89 -10.84
CA LEU A 169 6.02 -0.99 -10.20
C LEU A 169 7.43 -1.29 -10.69
N GLU A 170 8.20 -0.24 -10.93
CA GLU A 170 9.60 -0.31 -11.30
C GLU A 170 10.44 0.44 -10.28
N LEU A 171 11.55 -0.17 -9.85
CA LEU A 171 12.51 0.48 -8.97
C LEU A 171 13.14 1.66 -9.70
N LYS A 172 12.91 2.89 -9.20
CA LYS A 172 13.48 4.13 -9.75
C LYS A 172 14.66 4.63 -8.92
N TYR A 173 14.54 4.55 -7.60
CA TYR A 173 15.58 4.99 -6.69
C TYR A 173 15.88 3.91 -5.65
N LEU A 174 17.16 3.71 -5.36
CA LEU A 174 17.63 2.83 -4.30
C LEU A 174 18.84 3.46 -3.63
N ILE A 175 18.80 3.54 -2.31
CA ILE A 175 19.94 3.91 -1.46
C ILE A 175 20.17 2.76 -0.48
N THR A 176 21.42 2.34 -0.34
CA THR A 176 21.80 1.31 0.63
C THR A 176 22.92 1.82 1.53
N LEU A 177 22.85 1.48 2.83
CA LEU A 177 23.93 1.76 3.78
C LEU A 177 25.19 0.95 3.47
N LYS A 178 25.02 -0.26 2.91
CA LYS A 178 26.12 -1.14 2.52
C LYS A 178 25.83 -1.75 1.16
N GLU A 179 26.69 -1.44 0.20
CA GLU A 179 26.60 -2.09 -1.11
C GLU A 179 27.08 -3.54 -1.04
N SER A 180 26.43 -4.39 -1.83
CA SER A 180 26.84 -5.79 -2.01
C SER A 180 26.56 -6.24 -3.44
N LYS A 181 27.10 -7.40 -3.83
CA LYS A 181 26.73 -8.06 -5.09
C LYS A 181 25.23 -8.41 -5.15
N ALA A 182 24.57 -8.53 -3.99
CA ALA A 182 23.15 -8.86 -3.88
C ALA A 182 22.23 -7.63 -4.09
N THR A 183 22.78 -6.42 -4.08
CA THR A 183 22.01 -5.18 -4.21
C THR A 183 21.28 -5.11 -5.56
N PRO A 184 19.96 -4.82 -5.58
CA PRO A 184 19.22 -4.59 -6.81
C PRO A 184 19.73 -3.38 -7.58
N VAL A 185 19.87 -3.52 -8.91
CA VAL A 185 20.17 -2.42 -9.84
C VAL A 185 18.91 -2.04 -10.63
N LYS A 186 18.12 -3.04 -11.02
CA LYS A 186 16.80 -2.85 -11.60
C LYS A 186 15.86 -3.87 -11.00
N ALA A 187 14.66 -3.48 -10.65
CA ALA A 187 13.62 -4.41 -10.24
C ALA A 187 12.27 -3.99 -10.78
N VAL A 188 11.43 -4.98 -11.06
CA VAL A 188 10.03 -4.78 -11.47
C VAL A 188 9.17 -5.71 -10.65
N ARG A 189 8.11 -5.16 -10.05
CA ARG A 189 7.10 -5.91 -9.30
C ARG A 189 5.75 -5.76 -9.98
N TYR A 190 5.04 -6.87 -10.09
CA TYR A 190 3.68 -6.93 -10.58
C TYR A 190 2.81 -7.47 -9.47
N PHE A 191 1.77 -6.74 -9.11
CA PHE A 191 0.72 -7.21 -8.24
C PHE A 191 -0.55 -7.41 -9.05
N LYS A 192 -1.23 -8.53 -8.82
CA LYS A 192 -2.49 -8.83 -9.49
C LYS A 192 -3.42 -9.56 -8.54
N TRP A 193 -4.68 -9.13 -8.48
CA TRP A 193 -5.68 -9.91 -7.78
C TRP A 193 -6.12 -11.09 -8.65
N LYS A 194 -5.71 -12.30 -8.27
CA LYS A 194 -6.16 -13.57 -8.86
C LYS A 194 -6.94 -14.34 -7.81
N LYS A 195 -8.17 -13.89 -7.54
CA LYS A 195 -9.08 -14.43 -6.51
C LYS A 195 -8.99 -15.97 -6.45
N PRO A 196 -8.73 -16.57 -5.26
CA PRO A 196 -8.67 -15.94 -3.94
C PRO A 196 -7.31 -15.32 -3.56
N TYR A 197 -6.32 -15.34 -4.45
CA TYR A 197 -4.94 -14.96 -4.15
C TYR A 197 -4.58 -13.55 -4.60
N LEU A 198 -3.67 -12.92 -3.87
CA LEU A 198 -2.88 -11.80 -4.37
C LEU A 198 -1.59 -12.36 -4.97
N GLU A 199 -1.44 -12.24 -6.28
CA GLU A 199 -0.23 -12.65 -7.00
C GLU A 199 0.78 -11.50 -6.98
N GLU A 200 2.00 -11.76 -6.54
CA GLU A 200 3.15 -10.87 -6.70
C GLU A 200 4.18 -11.57 -7.59
N THR A 201 4.55 -10.96 -8.73
CA THR A 201 5.68 -11.40 -9.55
C THR A 201 6.80 -10.39 -9.49
N VAL A 202 8.01 -10.85 -9.20
CA VAL A 202 9.19 -10.00 -9.02
C VAL A 202 10.27 -10.40 -10.00
N GLN A 203 10.87 -9.40 -10.62
CA GLN A 203 12.06 -9.53 -11.47
C GLN A 203 13.14 -8.63 -10.91
N ILE A 204 14.35 -9.15 -10.68
CA ILE A 204 15.46 -8.39 -10.10
C ILE A 204 16.72 -8.64 -10.91
N ASN A 205 17.35 -7.57 -11.37
CA ASN A 205 18.73 -7.59 -11.85
C ASN A 205 19.64 -7.05 -10.74
N ARG A 206 20.65 -7.83 -10.37
CA ARG A 206 21.55 -7.49 -9.26
C ARG A 206 22.89 -6.95 -9.74
N LYS A 207 23.58 -6.23 -8.86
CA LYS A 207 24.91 -5.66 -9.13
C LYS A 207 25.95 -6.75 -9.45
N GLY A 208 25.79 -7.94 -8.87
CA GLY A 208 26.63 -9.11 -9.17
C GLY A 208 26.35 -9.79 -10.52
N GLY A 209 25.40 -9.30 -11.32
CA GLY A 209 25.04 -9.85 -12.63
C GLY A 209 24.00 -10.97 -12.58
N SER A 210 23.53 -11.37 -11.40
CA SER A 210 22.45 -12.36 -11.29
C SER A 210 21.09 -11.75 -11.61
N PHE A 211 20.21 -12.60 -12.16
CA PHE A 211 18.82 -12.30 -12.45
C PHE A 211 17.92 -13.24 -11.64
N ASP A 212 17.03 -12.67 -10.84
CA ASP A 212 16.02 -13.42 -10.10
C ASP A 212 14.63 -13.17 -10.70
N TYR A 213 13.88 -14.25 -10.86
CA TYR A 213 12.49 -14.23 -11.27
C TYR A 213 11.69 -15.17 -10.37
N PHE A 214 10.68 -14.64 -9.70
CA PHE A 214 9.81 -15.43 -8.85
C PHE A 214 8.41 -14.86 -8.71
N THR A 215 7.45 -15.74 -8.48
CA THR A 215 6.06 -15.41 -8.21
C THR A 215 5.64 -15.96 -6.85
N LYS A 216 4.87 -15.18 -6.11
CA LYS A 216 4.26 -15.51 -4.82
C LYS A 216 2.74 -15.39 -4.94
N TYR A 217 2.03 -16.29 -4.26
CA TYR A 217 0.57 -16.28 -4.18
C TYR A 217 0.18 -16.11 -2.72
N PHE A 218 -0.18 -14.90 -2.34
CA PHE A 218 -0.59 -14.61 -0.97
C PHE A 218 -2.06 -14.93 -0.76
N THR A 219 -2.36 -15.43 0.43
CA THR A 219 -3.71 -15.64 0.95
C THR A 219 -4.10 -14.52 1.88
N LYS A 220 -5.33 -14.01 1.79
CA LYS A 220 -5.81 -12.96 2.69
C LYS A 220 -6.08 -13.58 4.07
N ILE A 221 -5.44 -13.06 5.11
CA ILE A 221 -5.60 -13.51 6.50
C ILE A 221 -6.40 -12.53 7.35
N GLU A 222 -6.46 -11.26 6.96
CA GLU A 222 -7.27 -10.23 7.61
C GLU A 222 -7.86 -9.31 6.55
N ASN A 223 -9.19 -9.14 6.59
CA ASN A 223 -9.87 -8.19 5.72
C ASN A 223 -10.13 -6.90 6.48
N TYR A 224 -9.67 -5.78 5.95
CA TYR A 224 -10.06 -4.48 6.46
C TYR A 224 -11.43 -4.15 5.87
N ILE A 225 -12.43 -4.03 6.73
CA ILE A 225 -13.77 -3.57 6.35
C ILE A 225 -13.70 -2.06 6.32
N ILE A 226 -13.88 -1.49 5.12
CA ILE A 226 -13.72 -0.06 4.86
C ILE A 226 -14.87 0.48 4.02
#